data_AF-W2EPG9-F1
#
_entry.id   AF-W2EPG9-F1
#
_cell.length_a   1.000
_cell.length_b   1.000
_cell.length_c   1.000
_cell.angle_alpha   90.00
_cell.angle_beta   90.00
_cell.angle_gamma   90.00
#
_symmetry.space_group_name_H-M   'P 1'
#
loop_
_entity.id
_entity.type
_entity.pdbx_description
1 polymer ?
#
loop_
_entity_poly.entity_id
_entity_poly.type
_entity_poly.pdbx_seq_one_letter_code
_entity_poly.pdbx_strand_id
1 'polypeptide(L)'
;ASARLAALAGAAALVAGLVTVASGLRLGGWLPDLGSPASVGRAVAGPDGTQRVTVWATGDGFRPGVVSAAAGRPVEILFRTADNRGCTRTLSIEDRDVVLPVTGERSVRLPARPAGRLRYACGMGMYVGFISFEGSSLGQRSSQ
;
A
#
# COMPACT_ATOMS: atom_id res chain seq x y z
N ALA A 1 3.86 36.32 -31.63
CA ALA A 1 3.38 34.95 -31.36
C ALA A 1 4.51 33.91 -31.46
N SER A 2 5.34 33.97 -32.50
CA SER A 2 6.46 33.05 -32.79
C SER A 2 7.54 32.93 -31.71
N ALA A 3 7.97 34.03 -31.08
CA ALA A 3 9.02 33.98 -30.04
C ALA A 3 8.61 33.24 -28.76
N ARG A 4 7.31 33.28 -28.39
CA ARG A 4 6.78 32.55 -27.22
C ARG A 4 6.71 31.05 -27.48
N LEU A 5 6.41 30.64 -28.71
CA LEU A 5 6.39 29.24 -29.13
C LEU A 5 7.80 28.63 -29.11
N ALA A 6 8.81 29.36 -29.57
CA ALA A 6 10.21 28.92 -29.52
C ALA A 6 10.73 28.76 -28.07
N ALA A 7 10.40 29.71 -27.19
CA ALA A 7 10.77 29.63 -25.77
C ALA A 7 10.10 28.42 -25.07
N LEU A 8 8.83 28.15 -25.36
CA LEU A 8 8.11 27.00 -24.82
C LEU A 8 8.70 25.66 -25.31
N ALA A 9 9.06 25.57 -26.59
CA ALA A 9 9.70 24.39 -27.15
C ALA A 9 11.08 24.14 -26.51
N GLY A 10 11.87 25.18 -26.31
CA GLY A 10 13.16 25.10 -25.62
C GLY A 10 13.02 24.65 -24.16
N ALA A 11 12.05 25.21 -23.42
CA ALA A 11 11.78 24.79 -22.05
C ALA A 11 11.33 23.33 -21.97
N ALA A 12 10.46 22.89 -22.88
CA ALA A 12 10.02 21.49 -22.95
C ALA A 12 11.19 20.54 -23.23
N ALA A 13 12.10 20.90 -24.13
CA ALA A 13 13.29 20.10 -24.42
C ALA A 13 14.24 19.98 -23.21
N LEU A 14 14.43 21.07 -22.44
CA LEU A 14 15.24 21.05 -21.21
C LEU A 14 14.61 20.17 -20.12
N VAL A 15 13.29 20.26 -19.93
CA VAL A 15 12.57 19.40 -18.98
C VAL A 15 12.68 17.93 -19.39
N ALA A 16 12.46 17.61 -20.67
CA ALA A 16 12.61 16.25 -21.18
C ALA A 16 14.03 15.71 -20.97
N GLY A 17 15.06 16.51 -21.27
CA GLY A 17 16.45 16.14 -21.03
C GLY A 17 16.75 15.85 -19.55
N LEU A 18 16.27 16.69 -18.64
CA LEU A 18 16.42 16.48 -17.20
C LEU A 18 15.76 15.18 -16.73
N VAL A 19 14.56 14.87 -17.26
CA VAL A 19 13.83 13.64 -16.96
C VAL A 19 14.58 12.40 -17.46
N THR A 20 15.14 12.44 -18.66
CA THR A 20 15.93 11.31 -19.21
C THR A 20 17.19 11.05 -18.39
N VAL A 21 17.93 12.11 -18.02
CA VAL A 21 19.15 11.97 -17.19
C VAL A 21 18.79 11.41 -15.82
N ALA A 22 17.77 11.95 -15.15
CA ALA A 22 17.31 11.45 -13.86
C ALA A 22 16.92 9.96 -13.95
N SER A 23 16.22 9.55 -15.00
CA SER A 23 15.81 8.15 -15.21
C SER A 23 17.02 7.22 -15.42
N GLY A 24 18.05 7.68 -16.13
CA GLY A 24 19.30 6.91 -16.32
C GLY A 24 20.05 6.68 -15.01
N LEU A 25 20.21 7.73 -14.18
CA LEU A 25 20.89 7.59 -12.88
C LEU A 25 20.08 6.73 -11.89
N ARG A 26 18.74 6.71 -12.00
CA ARG A 26 17.85 5.82 -11.23
C ARG A 26 18.11 4.34 -11.57
N LEU A 27 18.17 4.02 -12.86
CA LEU A 27 18.49 2.67 -13.32
C LEU A 27 19.90 2.23 -12.90
N GLY A 28 20.84 3.18 -12.82
CA GLY A 28 22.19 2.94 -12.31
C GLY A 28 22.30 2.84 -10.78
N GLY A 29 21.20 2.97 -10.04
CA GLY A 29 21.19 2.90 -8.57
C GLY A 29 21.92 4.06 -7.86
N TRP A 30 22.23 5.14 -8.58
CA TRP A 30 23.02 6.27 -8.06
C TRP A 30 22.17 7.35 -7.38
N LEU A 31 20.83 7.27 -7.53
CA LEU A 31 19.88 8.21 -6.90
C LEU A 31 18.95 7.49 -5.88
N PRO A 32 18.66 8.10 -4.71
CA PRO A 32 17.81 7.52 -3.64
C PRO A 32 16.32 7.60 -4.01
N ASP A 33 15.56 6.50 -4.03
CA ASP A 33 14.16 6.42 -4.53
C ASP A 33 13.22 7.47 -3.90
N LEU A 34 13.05 8.61 -4.57
CA LEU A 34 12.26 9.75 -4.06
C LEU A 34 10.74 9.60 -4.31
N GLY A 35 10.25 8.39 -4.59
CA GLY A 35 8.83 8.23 -4.88
C GLY A 35 8.45 6.99 -5.66
N SER A 36 8.99 5.81 -5.34
CA SER A 36 8.18 4.62 -5.59
C SER A 36 7.00 4.71 -4.63
N PRO A 37 5.75 4.91 -5.10
CA PRO A 37 4.61 4.82 -4.21
C PRO A 37 4.66 3.41 -3.61
N ALA A 38 4.79 3.33 -2.28
CA ALA A 38 4.67 2.06 -1.60
C ALA A 38 3.40 1.39 -2.12
N SER A 39 3.49 0.15 -2.61
CA SER A 39 2.34 -0.52 -3.18
C SER A 39 1.24 -0.61 -2.11
N VAL A 40 0.17 0.17 -2.30
CA VAL A 40 -0.98 0.20 -1.41
C VAL A 40 -2.02 -0.78 -1.94
N GLY A 41 -2.35 -1.80 -1.16
CA GLY A 41 -3.47 -2.68 -1.45
C GLY A 41 -4.78 -1.97 -1.16
N ARG A 42 -5.67 -1.82 -2.14
CA ARG A 42 -6.99 -1.26 -1.89
C ARG A 42 -7.97 -2.38 -1.57
N ALA A 43 -8.68 -2.26 -0.46
CA ALA A 43 -9.77 -3.17 -0.15
C ALA A 43 -10.95 -2.93 -1.10
N VAL A 44 -11.50 -4.01 -1.63
CA VAL A 44 -12.59 -4.00 -2.60
C VAL A 44 -13.89 -4.30 -1.87
N ALA A 45 -14.91 -3.48 -2.08
CA ALA A 45 -16.23 -3.70 -1.49
C ALA A 45 -16.85 -5.00 -2.04
N GLY A 46 -17.23 -5.91 -1.14
CA GLY A 46 -18.02 -7.09 -1.48
C GLY A 46 -19.52 -6.80 -1.49
N PRO A 47 -20.33 -7.70 -2.08
CA PRO A 47 -21.79 -7.56 -2.14
C PRO A 47 -22.44 -7.52 -0.75
N ASP A 48 -21.82 -8.15 0.25
CA ASP A 48 -22.32 -8.21 1.64
C ASP A 48 -21.99 -6.95 2.45
N GLY A 49 -21.48 -5.89 1.82
CA GLY A 49 -21.01 -4.67 2.49
C GLY A 49 -19.66 -4.81 3.22
N THR A 50 -19.08 -6.02 3.25
CA THR A 50 -17.72 -6.29 3.76
C THR A 50 -16.69 -6.07 2.66
N GLN A 51 -15.68 -5.28 2.95
CA GLN A 51 -14.56 -5.04 2.04
C GLN A 51 -13.48 -6.11 2.22
N ARG A 52 -12.86 -6.54 1.12
CA ARG A 52 -11.91 -7.64 1.10
C ARG A 52 -10.59 -7.21 0.49
N VAL A 53 -9.48 -7.70 1.05
CA VAL A 53 -8.13 -7.45 0.53
C VAL A 53 -7.23 -8.63 0.79
N THR A 54 -6.34 -8.92 -0.14
CA THR A 54 -5.36 -10.00 -0.01
C THR A 54 -4.00 -9.41 0.32
N VAL A 55 -3.33 -9.96 1.33
CA VAL A 55 -1.97 -9.61 1.73
C VAL A 55 -1.13 -10.87 1.75
N TRP A 56 0.00 -10.85 1.04
CA TRP A 56 0.98 -11.92 1.08
C TRP A 56 1.91 -11.73 2.28
N ALA A 57 1.99 -12.75 3.12
CA ALA A 57 2.96 -12.87 4.19
C ALA A 57 4.12 -13.75 3.67
N THR A 58 5.22 -13.10 3.28
CA THR A 58 6.43 -13.75 2.77
C THR A 58 7.52 -13.78 3.85
N GLY A 59 8.65 -14.43 3.57
CA GLY A 59 9.83 -14.39 4.44
C GLY A 59 10.40 -12.98 4.64
N ASP A 60 10.15 -12.09 3.69
CA ASP A 60 10.65 -10.71 3.65
C ASP A 60 9.61 -9.66 4.11
N GLY A 61 8.47 -10.11 4.65
CA GLY A 61 7.44 -9.24 5.21
C GLY A 61 6.08 -9.32 4.50
N PHE A 62 5.30 -8.24 4.59
CA PHE A 62 3.92 -8.19 4.10
C PHE A 62 3.82 -7.42 2.78
N ARG A 63 3.12 -8.01 1.80
CA ARG A 63 2.93 -7.43 0.46
C ARG A 63 1.45 -7.50 0.06
N PRO A 64 0.77 -6.36 -0.09
CA PRO A 64 1.27 -5.00 0.13
C PRO A 64 1.55 -4.72 1.60
N GLY A 65 2.52 -3.84 1.87
CA GLY A 65 2.86 -3.44 3.25
C GLY A 65 1.85 -2.44 3.84
N VAL A 66 1.10 -1.76 2.97
CA VAL A 66 0.04 -0.84 3.36
C VAL A 66 -1.25 -1.23 2.65
N VAL A 67 -2.35 -1.25 3.40
CA VAL A 67 -3.69 -1.47 2.90
C VAL A 67 -4.50 -0.20 3.10
N SER A 68 -5.33 0.17 2.13
CA SER A 68 -6.33 1.23 2.24
C SER A 68 -7.73 0.60 2.24
N ALA A 69 -8.53 0.96 3.23
CA ALA A 69 -9.88 0.46 3.47
C ALA A 69 -10.81 1.64 3.78
N ALA A 70 -12.10 1.54 3.47
CA ALA A 70 -13.07 2.56 3.84
C ALA A 70 -13.35 2.53 5.35
N ALA A 71 -13.41 3.68 6.01
CA ALA A 71 -13.88 3.78 7.38
C ALA A 71 -15.39 3.45 7.46
N GLY A 72 -15.82 2.96 8.62
CA GLY A 72 -17.24 2.65 8.90
C GLY A 72 -17.77 1.36 8.27
N ARG A 73 -16.93 0.56 7.60
CA ARG A 73 -17.33 -0.74 7.04
C ARG A 73 -16.42 -1.87 7.53
N PRO A 74 -16.95 -3.08 7.78
CA PRO A 74 -16.14 -4.23 8.17
C PRO A 74 -15.18 -4.61 7.04
N VAL A 75 -13.97 -5.04 7.40
CA VAL A 75 -12.94 -5.47 6.45
C VAL A 75 -12.48 -6.88 6.76
N GLU A 76 -12.29 -7.67 5.71
CA GLU A 76 -11.75 -9.02 5.75
C GLU A 76 -10.43 -9.05 4.99
N ILE A 77 -9.37 -9.40 5.70
CA ILE A 77 -8.01 -9.46 5.17
C ILE A 77 -7.64 -10.92 5.01
N LEU A 78 -7.31 -11.30 3.79
CA LEU A 78 -6.88 -12.64 3.45
C LEU A 78 -5.35 -12.68 3.41
N PHE A 79 -4.76 -13.22 4.47
CA PHE A 79 -3.32 -13.42 4.53
C PHE A 79 -2.95 -14.69 3.78
N ARG A 80 -2.23 -14.55 2.67
CA ARG A 80 -1.72 -15.67 1.87
C ARG A 80 -0.26 -15.94 2.21
N THR A 81 0.08 -17.21 2.27
CA THR A 81 1.43 -17.71 2.56
C THR A 81 1.82 -18.75 1.52
N ALA A 82 3.07 -18.71 1.08
CA ALA A 82 3.67 -19.74 0.25
C ALA A 82 5.00 -20.13 0.87
N ASP A 83 5.08 -21.36 1.38
CA ASP A 83 6.26 -21.90 2.07
C ASP A 83 6.80 -21.02 3.21
N ASN A 84 5.90 -20.35 3.93
CA ASN A 84 6.26 -19.41 4.98
C ASN A 84 6.72 -20.14 6.25
N ARG A 85 8.04 -20.28 6.39
CA ARG A 85 8.71 -20.75 7.62
C ARG A 85 9.36 -19.62 8.42
N GLY A 86 9.15 -18.37 8.01
CA GLY A 86 9.75 -17.19 8.62
C GLY A 86 8.94 -16.63 9.79
N CYS A 87 9.38 -15.48 10.29
CA CYS A 87 8.73 -14.81 11.42
C CYS A 87 7.30 -14.32 11.12
N THR A 88 6.95 -14.12 9.85
CA THR A 88 5.60 -13.73 9.41
C THR A 88 4.58 -14.84 9.58
N ARG A 89 4.99 -16.04 9.99
CA ARG A 89 4.09 -17.15 10.36
C ARG A 89 3.22 -16.81 11.58
N THR A 90 3.70 -15.94 12.46
CA THR A 90 2.89 -15.36 13.53
C THR A 90 2.56 -13.93 13.15
N LEU A 91 1.27 -13.61 13.09
CA LEU A 91 0.76 -12.27 12.83
C LEU A 91 0.21 -11.69 14.14
N SER A 92 0.80 -10.61 14.62
CA SER A 92 0.31 -9.85 15.76
C SER A 92 -0.51 -8.65 15.28
N ILE A 93 -1.76 -8.56 15.74
CA ILE A 93 -2.73 -7.52 15.36
C ILE A 93 -3.66 -7.25 16.55
N GLU A 94 -3.86 -5.99 16.95
CA GLU A 94 -4.74 -5.65 18.10
C GLU A 94 -4.45 -6.47 19.37
N ASP A 95 -3.18 -6.61 19.73
CA ASP A 95 -2.72 -7.37 20.91
C ASP A 95 -3.11 -8.85 20.91
N ARG A 96 -3.50 -9.40 19.76
CA ARG A 96 -3.72 -10.83 19.55
C ARG A 96 -2.76 -11.39 18.50
N ASP A 97 -2.31 -12.62 18.75
CA ASP A 97 -1.46 -13.35 17.82
C ASP A 97 -2.28 -14.38 17.04
N VAL A 98 -2.11 -14.39 15.73
CA VAL A 98 -2.75 -15.30 14.79
C VAL A 98 -1.67 -16.12 14.08
N VAL A 99 -1.78 -17.44 14.18
CA VAL A 99 -0.87 -18.35 13.46
C VAL A 99 -1.35 -18.49 12.01
N LEU A 100 -0.48 -18.13 11.08
CA LEU A 100 -0.67 -18.35 9.65
C LEU A 100 -0.19 -19.76 9.25
N PRO A 101 -0.81 -20.38 8.22
CA PRO A 101 -0.32 -21.64 7.68
C PRO A 101 1.05 -21.47 7.02
N VAL A 102 1.76 -22.58 6.78
CA VAL A 102 3.01 -22.57 6.01
C VAL A 102 2.71 -22.25 4.54
N THR A 103 1.71 -22.93 3.98
CA THR A 103 1.19 -22.66 2.64
C THR A 103 -0.33 -22.65 2.71
N GLY A 104 -0.96 -21.68 2.06
CA GLY A 104 -2.41 -21.50 2.09
C GLY A 104 -2.80 -20.09 2.51
N GLU A 105 -3.97 -19.98 3.14
CA GLU A 105 -4.61 -18.68 3.39
C GLU A 105 -5.28 -18.67 4.76
N ARG A 106 -5.28 -17.49 5.41
CA ARG A 106 -5.97 -17.25 6.66
C ARG A 106 -6.71 -15.92 6.59
N SER A 107 -8.02 -15.95 6.81
CA SER A 107 -8.82 -14.73 6.89
C SER A 107 -8.78 -14.13 8.30
N VAL A 108 -8.62 -12.82 8.36
CA VAL A 108 -8.75 -12.01 9.57
C VAL A 108 -9.81 -10.95 9.31
N ARG A 109 -10.92 -11.06 10.05
CA ARG A 109 -12.01 -10.09 9.98
C ARG A 109 -11.82 -9.02 11.05
N LEU A 110 -11.97 -7.77 10.64
CA LEU A 110 -12.02 -6.61 11.52
C LEU A 110 -13.41 -5.97 11.44
N PRO A 111 -13.98 -5.55 12.58
CA PRO A 111 -15.26 -4.86 12.61
C PRO A 111 -15.17 -3.49 11.90
N ALA A 112 -16.32 -2.86 11.69
CA ALA A 112 -16.35 -1.47 11.22
C ALA A 112 -15.66 -0.55 12.23
N ARG A 113 -14.81 0.35 11.75
CA ARG A 113 -13.99 1.23 12.57
C ARG A 113 -13.96 2.65 12.04
N PRO A 114 -13.74 3.67 12.90
CA PRO A 114 -13.56 5.05 12.46
C PRO A 114 -12.29 5.21 11.62
N ALA A 115 -12.16 6.37 10.97
CA ALA A 115 -10.95 6.69 10.22
C ALA A 115 -9.71 6.67 11.13
N GLY A 116 -8.60 6.17 10.60
CA GLY A 116 -7.38 6.00 11.37
C GLY A 116 -6.45 4.94 10.77
N ARG A 117 -5.42 4.57 11.52
CA ARG A 117 -4.44 3.56 11.08
C ARG A 117 -4.38 2.43 12.09
N LEU A 118 -4.49 1.19 11.61
CA LEU A 118 -4.20 -0.01 12.39
C LEU A 118 -2.84 -0.57 11.97
N ARG A 119 -2.01 -0.85 12.97
CA ARG A 119 -0.72 -1.53 12.80
C ARG A 119 -0.89 -3.02 13.03
N TYR A 120 -0.23 -3.84 12.21
CA TYR A 120 0.00 -5.25 12.46
C TYR A 120 1.48 -5.58 12.19
N ALA A 121 1.99 -6.66 12.78
CA ALA A 121 3.39 -7.04 12.63
C ALA A 121 3.59 -8.55 12.64
N CYS A 122 4.76 -9.01 12.21
CA CYS A 122 5.17 -10.39 12.47
C CYS A 122 5.38 -10.64 13.98
N GLY A 123 5.44 -11.89 14.44
CA GLY A 123 5.54 -12.22 15.87
C GLY A 123 6.78 -11.65 16.56
N MET A 124 7.82 -11.29 15.80
CA MET A 124 9.04 -10.64 16.32
C MET A 124 8.98 -9.11 16.24
N GLY A 125 7.91 -8.54 15.68
CA GLY A 125 7.71 -7.08 15.54
C GLY A 125 8.51 -6.41 14.42
N MET A 126 9.38 -7.14 13.72
CA MET A 126 10.32 -6.61 12.71
C MET A 126 9.62 -6.16 11.41
N TYR A 127 8.83 -7.04 10.80
CA TYR A 127 8.05 -6.70 9.62
C TYR A 127 6.71 -6.14 10.05
N VAL A 128 6.42 -4.92 9.61
CA VAL A 128 5.22 -4.17 10.00
C VAL A 128 4.40 -3.92 8.76
N GLY A 129 3.09 -4.09 8.89
CA GLY A 129 2.13 -3.61 7.91
C GLY A 129 1.10 -2.69 8.54
N PHE A 130 0.44 -1.91 7.68
CA PHE A 130 -0.54 -0.92 8.11
C PHE A 130 -1.83 -1.04 7.32
N ILE A 131 -2.93 -0.73 7.98
CA ILE A 131 -4.24 -0.58 7.36
C ILE A 131 -4.70 0.84 7.64
N SER A 132 -4.89 1.62 6.59
CA SER A 132 -5.42 2.97 6.65
C SER A 132 -6.92 2.89 6.38
N PHE A 133 -7.71 3.24 7.38
CA PHE A 133 -9.15 3.43 7.27
C PHE A 133 -9.41 4.87 6.84
N GLU A 134 -9.69 5.06 5.57
CA GLU A 134 -9.98 6.36 4.98
C GLU A 134 -11.47 6.68 5.15
N GLY A 135 -11.77 7.84 5.72
CA GLY A 135 -13.12 8.38 5.65
C GLY A 135 -13.55 8.51 4.20
N SER A 136 -14.81 8.20 3.90
CA SER A 136 -15.38 8.53 2.60
C SER A 136 -15.21 10.03 2.35
N SER A 137 -14.27 10.39 1.48
CA SER A 137 -14.13 11.74 0.93
C SER A 137 -15.31 12.04 0.00
N LEU A 138 -16.52 12.09 0.55
CA LEU A 138 -17.74 12.60 -0.08
C LEU A 138 -17.91 14.11 0.16
N GLY A 139 -16.83 14.83 0.50
CA GLY A 139 -16.84 16.27 0.79
C GLY A 139 -15.75 17.09 0.10
N GLN A 140 -14.93 16.51 -0.77
CA GLN A 140 -13.74 17.21 -1.31
C GLN A 140 -13.81 17.49 -2.82
N ARG A 141 -15.03 17.62 -3.37
CA ARG A 141 -15.25 17.90 -4.80
C ARG A 141 -16.35 18.94 -5.10
N SER A 142 -16.78 19.72 -4.10
CA SER A 142 -17.87 20.70 -4.24
C SER A 142 -17.45 22.17 -4.05
N SER A 143 -16.16 22.48 -3.90
CA SER A 143 -15.70 23.87 -3.80
C SER A 143 -14.25 24.03 -4.23
N GLN A 144 -14.05 24.17 -5.54
CA GLN A 144 -13.05 25.07 -6.13
C GLN A 144 -13.49 25.40 -7.55
#